data_AF-A0A7M7NW47-F1
#
_entry.id   AF-A0A7M7NW47-F1
#
_cell.length_a   1.000
_cell.length_b   1.000
_cell.length_c   1.000
_cell.angle_alpha   90.00
_cell.angle_beta   90.00
_cell.angle_gamma   90.00
#
_symmetry.space_group_name_H-M   'P 1'
#
loop_
_entity.id
_entity.type
_entity.pdbx_description
1 polymer ?
#
loop_
_entity_poly.entity_id
_entity_poly.type
_entity_poly.pdbx_seq_one_letter_code
_entity_poly.pdbx_strand_id
1 'polypeptide(L)'
;MAKNTTLLLQKLRGFMQSSQYGGPIQAYIIPSCDSHQNEYIAECDCRRPFITGFTGSSGTAIVTEMKAAMWTDGRYFLQAAKQMDQNWTLMKMGMPKTPTQEEWLTEVLPAGSKVGVDPFLFRWESWKTFSSTLEGAGHSLVPIQSNLVDLVWDADRPLPPQAQVKVHSLHFTGQSSAEKVAQIRRKMAKVRVQNLILTALDEIAWLFNLRGSDIVYNPVFFAYAVLSQDSVHLFVDESKLEPGVHSHINQGIEVTLHAYDDIQKFISDMLAENGAKTWISANSSYALMNLIPKVWYKLTCKL
;
A
#
# COMPACT_ATOMS: atom_id res chain seq x y z
N MET A 1 15.99 -12.00 -22.30
CA MET A 1 16.14 -10.74 -23.08
C MET A 1 15.46 -9.63 -22.31
N ALA A 2 15.96 -8.40 -22.42
CA ALA A 2 15.34 -7.24 -21.79
C ALA A 2 13.94 -6.99 -22.36
N LYS A 3 12.98 -6.58 -21.52
CA LYS A 3 11.63 -6.22 -21.97
C LYS A 3 11.70 -4.86 -22.70
N ASN A 4 11.17 -4.77 -23.91
CA ASN A 4 11.01 -3.47 -24.58
C ASN A 4 9.85 -2.70 -23.92
N THR A 5 10.16 -1.55 -23.34
CA THR A 5 9.25 -0.72 -22.54
C THR A 5 8.95 0.63 -23.20
N THR A 6 9.43 0.88 -24.42
CA THR A 6 9.28 2.18 -25.11
C THR A 6 7.81 2.61 -25.23
N LEU A 7 6.94 1.73 -25.70
CA LEU A 7 5.51 2.03 -25.83
C LEU A 7 4.81 2.18 -24.46
N LEU A 8 5.24 1.42 -23.46
CA LEU A 8 4.67 1.50 -22.11
C LEU A 8 4.99 2.86 -21.47
N LEU A 9 6.25 3.31 -21.57
CA LEU A 9 6.68 4.62 -21.10
C LEU A 9 5.98 5.75 -21.86
N GLN A 10 5.78 5.61 -23.17
CA GLN A 10 5.05 6.60 -23.96
C GLN A 10 3.60 6.73 -23.49
N LYS A 11 2.88 5.61 -23.28
CA LYS A 11 1.51 5.62 -22.74
C LYS A 11 1.46 6.24 -21.34
N LEU A 12 2.37 5.83 -20.44
CA LEU A 12 2.45 6.36 -19.08
C LEU A 12 2.64 7.88 -19.08
N ARG A 13 3.58 8.39 -19.89
CA ARG A 13 3.82 9.83 -20.05
C ARG A 13 2.60 10.55 -20.62
N GLY A 14 1.84 9.92 -21.52
CA GLY A 14 0.55 10.44 -21.97
C GLY A 14 -0.43 10.63 -20.81
N PHE A 15 -0.59 9.62 -19.95
CA PHE A 15 -1.47 9.72 -18.78
C PHE A 15 -1.00 10.74 -17.74
N MET A 16 0.31 10.99 -17.62
CA MET A 16 0.88 12.03 -16.75
C MET A 16 0.46 13.46 -17.15
N GLN A 17 0.08 13.69 -18.42
CA GLN A 17 -0.32 15.00 -18.92
C GLN A 17 -1.80 15.34 -18.67
N SER A 18 -2.57 14.45 -18.04
CA SER A 18 -4.00 14.65 -17.81
C SER A 18 -4.27 15.83 -16.86
N SER A 19 -5.30 16.62 -17.17
CA SER A 19 -5.76 17.74 -16.33
C SER A 19 -6.48 17.28 -15.06
N GLN A 20 -6.88 16.01 -14.98
CA GLN A 20 -7.65 15.46 -13.86
C GLN A 20 -6.93 15.50 -12.50
N TYR A 21 -5.60 15.72 -12.49
CA TYR A 21 -4.80 15.85 -11.27
C TYR A 21 -4.59 17.31 -10.83
N GLY A 22 -5.42 18.23 -11.33
CA GLY A 22 -5.19 19.68 -11.16
C GLY A 22 -4.04 20.19 -12.03
N GLY A 23 -3.82 19.57 -13.18
CA GLY A 23 -2.73 19.85 -14.13
C GLY A 23 -1.76 18.67 -14.32
N PRO A 24 -0.86 18.76 -15.31
CA PRO A 24 0.10 17.71 -15.64
C PRO A 24 1.10 17.47 -14.52
N ILE A 25 1.51 16.21 -14.33
CA ILE A 25 2.60 15.82 -13.43
C ILE A 25 3.89 15.58 -14.22
N GLN A 26 5.02 16.03 -13.68
CA GLN A 26 6.32 15.95 -14.36
C GLN A 26 7.09 14.68 -14.00
N ALA A 27 6.71 14.02 -12.91
CA ALA A 27 7.22 12.70 -12.52
C ALA A 27 6.13 11.82 -11.93
N TYR A 28 6.29 10.50 -12.06
CA TYR A 28 5.44 9.49 -11.44
C TYR A 28 6.30 8.41 -10.76
N ILE A 29 6.02 8.13 -9.49
CA ILE A 29 6.73 7.16 -8.66
C ILE A 29 5.95 5.84 -8.65
N ILE A 30 6.66 4.73 -8.87
CA ILE A 30 6.12 3.38 -8.96
C ILE A 30 6.93 2.47 -8.02
N PRO A 31 6.54 2.37 -6.74
CA PRO A 31 7.21 1.51 -5.76
C PRO A 31 6.89 0.03 -6.00
N SER A 32 7.52 -0.86 -5.22
CA SER A 32 7.28 -2.31 -5.26
C SER A 32 6.20 -2.80 -4.29
N CYS A 33 5.69 -1.92 -3.42
CA CYS A 33 4.74 -2.31 -2.37
C CYS A 33 3.30 -2.37 -2.91
N ASP A 34 2.47 -3.13 -2.23
CA ASP A 34 1.00 -3.10 -2.36
C ASP A 34 0.37 -2.17 -1.30
N SER A 35 -0.97 -2.12 -1.28
CA SER A 35 -1.75 -1.29 -0.36
C SER A 35 -1.60 -1.67 1.13
N HIS A 36 -1.01 -2.84 1.42
CA HIS A 36 -0.79 -3.38 2.76
C HIS A 36 0.70 -3.46 3.14
N GLN A 37 1.57 -2.96 2.27
CA GLN A 37 3.02 -2.88 2.47
C GLN A 37 3.69 -4.25 2.65
N ASN A 38 3.16 -5.28 1.98
CA ASN A 38 3.76 -6.61 1.97
C ASN A 38 5.13 -6.61 1.26
N GLU A 39 5.98 -7.56 1.64
CA GLU A 39 7.29 -7.80 0.98
C GLU A 39 7.12 -8.57 -0.33
N TYR A 40 6.27 -9.60 -0.33
CA TYR A 40 5.82 -10.30 -1.52
C TYR A 40 4.45 -9.77 -1.92
N ILE A 41 4.24 -9.57 -3.21
CA ILE A 41 3.02 -8.96 -3.75
C ILE A 41 2.31 -9.93 -4.70
N ALA A 42 1.00 -9.75 -4.85
CA ALA A 42 0.21 -10.46 -5.85
C ALA A 42 0.56 -10.00 -7.27
N GLU A 43 0.28 -10.85 -8.27
CA GLU A 43 0.60 -10.54 -9.68
C GLU A 43 -0.09 -9.28 -10.18
N CYS A 44 -1.33 -9.00 -9.72
CA CYS A 44 -2.07 -7.79 -10.03
C CYS A 44 -1.40 -6.51 -9.52
N ASP A 45 -0.50 -6.60 -8.54
CA ASP A 45 0.23 -5.48 -7.96
C ASP A 45 1.67 -5.36 -8.47
N CYS A 46 2.11 -6.27 -9.36
CA CYS A 46 3.43 -6.28 -10.00
C CYS A 46 3.61 -5.17 -11.06
N ARG A 47 3.18 -3.94 -10.74
CA ARG A 47 3.21 -2.74 -11.59
C ARG A 47 4.63 -2.36 -12.00
N ARG A 48 5.56 -2.35 -11.05
CA ARG A 48 6.97 -2.06 -11.31
C ARG A 48 7.61 -3.12 -12.25
N PRO A 49 7.48 -4.44 -12.00
CA PRO A 49 7.83 -5.45 -13.00
C PRO A 49 7.19 -5.24 -14.37
N PHE A 50 5.90 -4.92 -14.41
CA PHE A 50 5.19 -4.69 -15.66
C PHE A 50 5.80 -3.52 -16.45
N ILE A 51 5.99 -2.36 -15.83
CA ILE A 51 6.44 -1.15 -16.55
C ILE A 51 7.94 -1.18 -16.91
N THR A 52 8.75 -1.96 -16.18
CA THR A 52 10.23 -1.92 -16.32
C THR A 52 10.84 -3.21 -16.88
N GLY A 53 10.14 -4.34 -16.77
CA GLY A 53 10.69 -5.67 -17.01
C GLY A 53 11.53 -6.23 -15.85
N PHE A 54 11.86 -5.44 -14.83
CA PHE A 54 12.67 -5.87 -13.69
C PHE A 54 11.82 -6.60 -12.63
N THR A 55 12.17 -7.85 -12.34
CA THR A 55 11.37 -8.76 -11.49
C THR A 55 11.95 -9.01 -10.09
N GLY A 56 12.97 -8.27 -9.64
CA GLY A 56 13.49 -8.43 -8.28
C GLY A 56 12.45 -8.03 -7.21
N SER A 57 12.55 -8.50 -5.98
CA SER A 57 11.51 -8.17 -4.97
C SER A 57 11.54 -6.72 -4.51
N SER A 58 12.68 -6.04 -4.65
CA SER A 58 12.90 -4.68 -4.14
C SER A 58 13.27 -3.69 -5.24
N GLY A 59 12.57 -2.56 -5.28
CA GLY A 59 12.96 -1.41 -6.10
C GLY A 59 11.90 -0.31 -6.19
N THR A 60 12.29 0.81 -6.80
CA THR A 60 11.38 1.93 -7.07
C THR A 60 11.69 2.47 -8.46
N ALA A 61 10.69 2.44 -9.33
CA ALA A 61 10.76 3.12 -10.62
C ALA A 61 10.28 4.56 -10.46
N ILE A 62 10.96 5.48 -11.13
CA ILE A 62 10.53 6.87 -11.28
C ILE A 62 10.59 7.23 -12.75
N VAL A 63 9.46 7.65 -13.29
CA VAL A 63 9.33 8.07 -14.68
C VAL A 63 9.05 9.56 -14.71
N THR A 64 9.91 10.30 -15.39
CA THR A 64 9.71 11.72 -15.73
C THR A 64 9.27 11.83 -17.19
N GLU A 65 8.96 13.04 -17.63
CA GLU A 65 8.66 13.34 -19.03
C GLU A 65 9.77 12.85 -19.99
N MET A 66 11.03 12.91 -19.57
CA MET A 66 12.19 12.62 -20.43
C MET A 66 13.00 11.40 -20.02
N LYS A 67 13.13 11.15 -18.71
CA LYS A 67 13.98 10.09 -18.14
C LYS A 67 13.14 9.02 -17.42
N ALA A 68 13.65 7.79 -17.37
CA ALA A 68 13.13 6.73 -16.51
C ALA A 68 14.29 6.13 -15.71
N ALA A 69 14.12 6.00 -14.39
CA ALA A 69 15.16 5.51 -13.50
C ALA A 69 14.60 4.46 -12.54
N MET A 70 15.43 3.49 -12.17
CA MET A 70 15.09 2.37 -11.29
C MET A 70 16.10 2.27 -10.16
N TRP A 71 15.65 2.47 -8.93
CA TRP A 71 16.44 2.20 -7.72
C TRP A 71 16.24 0.76 -7.29
N THR A 72 17.32 0.07 -6.97
CA THR A 72 17.30 -1.24 -6.32
C THR A 72 18.57 -1.43 -5.51
N ASP A 73 18.59 -2.43 -4.63
CA ASP A 73 19.72 -2.75 -3.77
C ASP A 73 20.71 -3.75 -4.40
N GLY A 74 21.84 -3.98 -3.71
CA GLY A 74 22.97 -4.77 -4.21
C GLY A 74 22.65 -6.20 -4.65
N ARG A 75 21.56 -6.79 -4.14
CA ARG A 75 21.11 -8.13 -4.56
C ARG A 75 20.74 -8.17 -6.04
N TYR A 76 20.30 -7.04 -6.60
CA TYR A 76 19.62 -7.01 -7.88
C TYR A 76 20.33 -6.21 -8.97
N PHE A 77 21.52 -5.64 -8.74
CA PHE A 77 22.22 -4.82 -9.74
C PHE A 77 22.40 -5.54 -11.08
N LEU A 78 22.87 -6.79 -11.04
CA LEU A 78 23.10 -7.60 -12.25
C LEU A 78 21.80 -8.04 -12.92
N GLN A 79 20.77 -8.34 -12.12
CA GLN A 79 19.47 -8.73 -12.62
C GLN A 79 18.78 -7.55 -13.33
N ALA A 80 18.74 -6.38 -12.68
CA ALA A 80 18.13 -5.17 -13.22
C ALA A 80 18.81 -4.75 -14.53
N ALA A 81 20.15 -4.78 -14.59
CA ALA A 81 20.89 -4.45 -15.81
C ALA A 81 20.61 -5.42 -16.99
N LYS A 82 20.23 -6.67 -16.72
CA LYS A 82 19.90 -7.67 -17.76
C LYS A 82 18.43 -7.64 -18.20
N GLN A 83 17.53 -7.24 -17.30
CA GLN A 83 16.08 -7.32 -17.51
C GLN A 83 15.49 -6.01 -18.06
N MET A 84 16.07 -4.87 -17.71
CA MET A 84 15.64 -3.56 -18.21
C MET A 84 16.26 -3.26 -19.57
N ASP A 85 15.51 -2.57 -20.44
CA ASP A 85 16.03 -2.06 -21.71
C ASP A 85 16.81 -0.75 -21.52
N GLN A 86 17.25 -0.15 -22.64
CA GLN A 86 18.05 1.07 -22.64
C GLN A 86 17.26 2.34 -22.23
N ASN A 87 15.93 2.27 -22.08
CA ASN A 87 15.14 3.41 -21.63
C ASN A 87 15.34 3.69 -20.12
N TRP A 88 15.82 2.69 -19.37
CA TRP A 88 15.95 2.77 -17.91
C TRP A 88 17.37 3.04 -17.46
N THR A 89 17.52 4.01 -16.56
CA THR A 89 18.77 4.23 -15.82
C THR A 89 18.75 3.47 -14.51
N LEU A 90 19.67 2.52 -14.33
CA LEU A 90 19.82 1.78 -13.08
C LEU A 90 20.52 2.64 -12.02
N MET A 91 19.82 2.87 -10.91
CA MET A 91 20.31 3.59 -9.73
C MET A 91 20.66 2.57 -8.63
N LYS A 92 21.96 2.42 -8.35
CA LYS A 92 22.50 1.38 -7.45
C LYS A 92 22.50 1.85 -5.99
N MET A 93 21.45 1.54 -5.24
CA MET A 93 21.31 1.99 -3.85
C MET A 93 22.50 1.53 -2.98
N GLY A 94 22.94 2.40 -2.06
CA GLY A 94 24.07 2.14 -1.16
C GLY A 94 25.46 2.42 -1.76
N MET A 95 25.53 2.81 -3.03
CA MET A 95 26.79 3.26 -3.64
C MET A 95 27.03 4.76 -3.36
N PRO A 96 28.26 5.20 -3.05
CA PRO A 96 28.54 6.58 -2.64
C PRO A 96 28.15 7.69 -3.63
N LYS A 97 27.97 7.35 -4.91
CA LYS A 97 27.64 8.31 -5.99
C LYS A 97 26.20 8.20 -6.46
N THR A 98 25.38 7.34 -5.86
CA THR A 98 23.99 7.17 -6.28
C THR A 98 23.12 8.12 -5.46
N PRO A 99 22.44 9.09 -6.09
CA PRO A 99 21.57 10.01 -5.38
C PRO A 99 20.37 9.26 -4.80
N THR A 100 19.79 9.84 -3.74
CA THR A 100 18.46 9.44 -3.27
C THR A 100 17.41 9.75 -4.35
N GLN A 101 16.20 9.22 -4.18
CA GLN A 101 15.13 9.44 -5.15
C GLN A 101 14.72 10.91 -5.20
N GLU A 102 14.65 11.54 -4.03
CA GLU A 102 14.33 12.94 -3.80
C GLU A 102 15.39 13.89 -4.37
N GLU A 103 16.67 13.58 -4.14
CA GLU A 103 17.80 14.34 -4.69
C GLU A 103 17.79 14.30 -6.21
N TRP A 104 17.62 13.10 -6.79
CA TRP A 104 17.57 12.94 -8.24
C TRP A 104 16.40 13.70 -8.86
N LEU A 105 15.21 13.63 -8.24
CA LEU A 105 14.04 14.39 -8.70
C LEU A 105 14.30 15.89 -8.67
N THR A 106 14.90 16.40 -7.60
CA THR A 106 15.26 17.82 -7.45
C THR A 106 16.25 18.29 -8.52
N GLU A 107 17.16 17.41 -8.95
CA GLU A 107 18.14 17.71 -10.00
C GLU A 107 17.51 17.71 -11.41
N VAL A 108 16.62 16.76 -11.69
CA VAL A 108 16.13 16.54 -13.06
C VAL A 108 14.83 17.28 -13.39
N LEU A 109 14.09 17.75 -12.39
CA LEU A 109 12.79 18.39 -12.60
C LEU A 109 12.89 19.91 -12.78
N PRO A 110 12.03 20.50 -13.62
CA PRO A 110 11.91 21.95 -13.68
C PRO A 110 11.29 22.51 -12.40
N ALA A 111 11.58 23.77 -12.08
CA ALA A 111 11.01 24.46 -10.91
C ALA A 111 9.48 24.40 -10.92
N GLY A 112 8.86 24.21 -9.75
CA GLY A 112 7.39 24.13 -9.62
C GLY A 112 6.78 22.79 -10.04
N SER A 113 7.59 21.75 -10.32
CA SER A 113 7.09 20.44 -10.75
C SER A 113 6.22 19.72 -9.72
N LYS A 114 5.25 18.96 -10.25
CA LYS A 114 4.41 18.02 -9.51
C LYS A 114 4.92 16.60 -9.70
N VAL A 115 5.11 15.88 -8.60
CA VAL A 115 5.52 14.48 -8.56
C VAL A 115 4.32 13.65 -8.10
N GLY A 116 3.77 12.83 -8.98
CA GLY A 116 2.64 11.96 -8.66
C GLY A 116 3.06 10.63 -8.08
N VAL A 117 2.26 10.10 -7.16
CA VAL A 117 2.38 8.72 -6.68
C VAL A 117 1.00 8.21 -6.26
N ASP A 118 0.78 6.91 -6.42
CA ASP A 118 -0.39 6.26 -5.85
C ASP A 118 -0.33 6.31 -4.31
N PRO A 119 -1.33 6.93 -3.64
CA PRO A 119 -1.29 7.13 -2.20
C PRO A 119 -1.39 5.82 -1.40
N PHE A 120 -1.91 4.73 -1.99
CA PHE A 120 -1.97 3.43 -1.32
C PHE A 120 -0.62 2.72 -1.27
N LEU A 121 0.27 3.02 -2.23
CA LEU A 121 1.55 2.30 -2.38
C LEU A 121 2.71 3.00 -1.68
N PHE A 122 2.48 4.16 -1.07
CA PHE A 122 3.49 4.96 -0.39
C PHE A 122 3.24 5.02 1.12
N ARG A 123 4.24 4.66 1.92
CA ARG A 123 4.13 4.67 3.39
C ARG A 123 4.03 6.11 3.89
N TRP A 124 3.29 6.32 4.97
CA TRP A 124 3.12 7.64 5.58
C TRP A 124 4.44 8.32 5.99
N GLU A 125 5.35 7.59 6.63
CA GLU A 125 6.63 8.15 7.06
C GLU A 125 7.51 8.54 5.86
N SER A 126 7.52 7.70 4.82
CA SER A 126 8.19 7.98 3.56
C SER A 126 7.58 9.21 2.90
N TRP A 127 6.23 9.32 2.84
CA TRP A 127 5.55 10.48 2.27
C TRP A 127 6.01 11.79 2.91
N LYS A 128 6.02 11.86 4.25
CA LYS A 128 6.43 13.08 4.97
C LYS A 128 7.83 13.54 4.59
N THR A 129 8.77 12.60 4.61
CA THR A 129 10.17 12.88 4.32
C THR A 129 10.33 13.33 2.86
N PHE A 130 9.70 12.59 1.94
CA PHE A 130 9.76 12.86 0.51
C PHE A 130 9.11 14.20 0.15
N SER A 131 7.91 14.49 0.69
CA SER A 131 7.19 15.74 0.50
C SER A 131 8.00 16.93 1.02
N SER A 132 8.56 16.82 2.22
CA SER A 132 9.37 17.91 2.80
C SER A 132 10.61 18.23 1.97
N THR A 133 11.30 17.22 1.43
CA THR A 133 12.47 17.43 0.57
C THR A 133 12.07 18.09 -0.75
N LEU A 134 11.00 17.62 -1.39
CA LEU A 134 10.50 18.20 -2.63
C LEU A 134 9.99 19.64 -2.44
N GLU A 135 9.26 19.92 -1.37
CA GLU A 135 8.77 21.26 -1.02
C GLU A 135 9.93 22.24 -0.80
N GLY A 136 11.00 21.80 -0.12
CA GLY A 136 12.22 22.59 0.05
C GLY A 136 12.91 22.95 -1.27
N ALA A 137 12.71 22.14 -2.32
CA ALA A 137 13.18 22.39 -3.68
C ALA A 137 12.17 23.16 -4.57
N GLY A 138 11.00 23.53 -4.03
CA GLY A 138 9.94 24.19 -4.80
C GLY A 138 9.13 23.24 -5.70
N HIS A 139 9.08 21.95 -5.37
CA HIS A 139 8.24 20.94 -6.00
C HIS A 139 7.13 20.48 -5.05
N SER A 140 6.16 19.72 -5.56
CA SER A 140 5.08 19.16 -4.73
C SER A 140 4.86 17.68 -5.00
N LEU A 141 4.72 16.88 -3.94
CA LEU A 141 4.27 15.49 -4.02
C LEU A 141 2.74 15.47 -4.03
N VAL A 142 2.14 14.85 -5.05
CA VAL A 142 0.68 14.85 -5.25
C VAL A 142 0.11 13.43 -5.28
N PRO A 143 -0.99 13.16 -4.55
CA PRO A 143 -1.60 11.84 -4.54
C PRO A 143 -2.43 11.63 -5.82
N ILE A 144 -2.17 10.55 -6.54
CA ILE A 144 -2.89 10.18 -7.76
C ILE A 144 -3.74 8.95 -7.45
N GLN A 145 -5.06 9.14 -7.28
CA GLN A 145 -5.97 8.09 -6.81
C GLN A 145 -6.09 6.91 -7.78
N SER A 146 -6.09 7.18 -9.09
CA SER A 146 -6.07 6.13 -10.11
C SER A 146 -4.64 5.79 -10.50
N ASN A 147 -4.20 4.56 -10.24
CA ASN A 147 -2.84 4.14 -10.57
C ASN A 147 -2.60 4.22 -12.09
N LEU A 148 -1.60 5.00 -12.50
CA LEU A 148 -1.35 5.23 -13.93
C LEU A 148 -0.79 3.99 -14.63
N VAL A 149 -0.12 3.11 -13.90
CA VAL A 149 0.36 1.84 -14.47
C VAL A 149 -0.81 0.94 -14.79
N ASP A 150 -1.85 0.93 -13.97
CA ASP A 150 -3.05 0.12 -14.21
C ASP A 150 -3.77 0.57 -15.50
N LEU A 151 -3.77 1.88 -15.79
CA LEU A 151 -4.31 2.42 -17.06
C LEU A 151 -3.46 2.02 -18.29
N VAL A 152 -2.15 1.85 -18.11
CA VAL A 152 -1.24 1.38 -19.18
C VAL A 152 -1.34 -0.13 -19.38
N TRP A 153 -1.53 -0.88 -18.28
CA TRP A 153 -1.68 -2.34 -18.25
C TRP A 153 -3.04 -2.76 -18.80
N ASP A 154 -4.08 -1.96 -18.55
CA ASP A 154 -5.41 -2.10 -19.13
C ASP A 154 -5.96 -3.53 -18.90
N ALA A 155 -6.60 -4.14 -19.90
CA ALA A 155 -7.19 -5.46 -19.83
C ALA A 155 -6.19 -6.61 -19.57
N ASP A 156 -4.89 -6.40 -19.78
CA ASP A 156 -3.86 -7.42 -19.57
C ASP A 156 -3.42 -7.53 -18.09
N ARG A 157 -3.95 -6.66 -17.22
CA ARG A 157 -3.65 -6.70 -15.78
C ARG A 157 -4.29 -7.96 -15.16
N PRO A 158 -3.53 -8.81 -14.47
CA PRO A 158 -4.09 -9.95 -13.75
C PRO A 158 -5.17 -9.51 -12.77
N LEU A 159 -6.22 -10.31 -12.65
CA LEU A 159 -7.25 -10.07 -11.65
C LEU A 159 -6.67 -10.25 -10.23
N PRO A 160 -7.21 -9.55 -9.23
CA PRO A 160 -6.89 -9.83 -7.84
C PRO A 160 -7.09 -11.32 -7.50
N PRO A 161 -6.27 -11.90 -6.61
CA PRO A 161 -6.38 -13.30 -6.24
C PRO A 161 -7.72 -13.59 -5.56
N GLN A 162 -8.33 -14.71 -5.96
CA GLN A 162 -9.63 -15.19 -5.51
C GLN A 162 -9.50 -16.45 -4.66
N ALA A 163 -8.41 -16.55 -3.89
CA ALA A 163 -8.18 -17.68 -3.02
C ALA A 163 -9.16 -17.68 -1.83
N GLN A 164 -9.62 -18.87 -1.44
CA GLN A 164 -10.57 -19.05 -0.36
C GLN A 164 -9.93 -18.75 1.02
N VAL A 165 -10.70 -18.05 1.86
CA VAL A 165 -10.38 -17.70 3.24
C VAL A 165 -11.00 -18.71 4.17
N LYS A 166 -10.20 -19.27 5.07
CA LYS A 166 -10.53 -20.43 5.90
C LYS A 166 -10.34 -20.13 7.37
N VAL A 167 -11.10 -20.83 8.20
CA VAL A 167 -10.94 -20.80 9.66
C VAL A 167 -9.65 -21.52 10.08
N HIS A 168 -8.87 -20.86 10.93
CA HIS A 168 -7.76 -21.48 11.63
C HIS A 168 -8.20 -21.85 13.05
N SER A 169 -8.39 -23.15 13.29
CA SER A 169 -9.09 -23.64 14.47
C SER A 169 -8.40 -23.33 15.80
N LEU A 170 -9.20 -23.29 16.87
CA LEU A 170 -8.72 -22.99 18.24
C LEU A 170 -7.65 -23.96 18.73
N HIS A 171 -7.66 -25.20 18.24
CA HIS A 171 -6.63 -26.20 18.53
C HIS A 171 -5.22 -25.70 18.19
N PHE A 172 -5.08 -24.91 17.12
CA PHE A 172 -3.79 -24.34 16.71
C PHE A 172 -3.55 -22.95 17.29
N THR A 173 -4.60 -22.13 17.42
CA THR A 173 -4.44 -20.72 17.77
C THR A 173 -4.36 -20.47 19.26
N GLY A 174 -4.89 -21.39 20.09
CA GLY A 174 -4.90 -21.31 21.55
C GLY A 174 -5.74 -20.17 22.15
N GLN A 175 -6.28 -19.27 21.32
CA GLN A 175 -7.03 -18.10 21.74
C GLN A 175 -8.06 -17.71 20.67
N SER A 176 -9.29 -17.46 21.10
CA SER A 176 -10.39 -17.02 20.24
C SER A 176 -10.25 -15.58 19.77
N SER A 177 -10.92 -15.23 18.67
CA SER A 177 -10.97 -13.85 18.15
C SER A 177 -11.58 -12.88 19.18
N ALA A 178 -12.63 -13.32 19.90
CA ALA A 178 -13.26 -12.53 20.96
C ALA A 178 -12.30 -12.18 22.11
N GLU A 179 -11.49 -13.15 22.56
CA GLU A 179 -10.48 -12.91 23.60
C GLU A 179 -9.38 -11.95 23.13
N LYS A 180 -8.96 -12.06 21.87
CA LYS A 180 -7.98 -11.15 21.25
C LYS A 180 -8.53 -9.73 21.18
N VAL A 181 -9.75 -9.56 20.66
CA VAL A 181 -10.44 -8.25 20.62
C VAL A 181 -10.57 -7.65 22.01
N ALA A 182 -10.96 -8.44 23.02
CA ALA A 182 -11.05 -7.97 24.40
C ALA A 182 -9.68 -7.51 24.96
N GLN A 183 -8.60 -8.24 24.66
CA GLN A 183 -7.24 -7.81 25.03
C GLN A 183 -6.84 -6.50 24.36
N ILE A 184 -7.13 -6.36 23.06
CA ILE A 184 -6.84 -5.14 22.30
C ILE A 184 -7.62 -3.95 22.84
N ARG A 185 -8.93 -4.09 23.08
CA ARG A 185 -9.77 -3.02 23.68
C ARG A 185 -9.24 -2.56 25.03
N ARG A 186 -8.77 -3.48 25.88
CA ARG A 186 -8.08 -3.12 27.14
C ARG A 186 -6.81 -2.30 26.89
N LYS A 187 -5.99 -2.64 25.88
CA LYS A 187 -4.81 -1.84 25.50
C LYS A 187 -5.22 -0.46 24.98
N MET A 188 -6.23 -0.39 24.10
CA MET A 188 -6.77 0.87 23.57
C MET A 188 -7.27 1.80 24.68
N ALA A 189 -8.02 1.26 25.66
CA ALA A 189 -8.51 2.02 26.81
C ALA A 189 -7.36 2.61 27.65
N LYS A 190 -6.30 1.83 27.92
CA LYS A 190 -5.10 2.30 28.66
C LYS A 190 -4.43 3.50 27.99
N VAL A 191 -4.41 3.55 26.65
CA VAL A 191 -3.81 4.65 25.88
C VAL A 191 -4.84 5.70 25.43
N ARG A 192 -6.09 5.59 25.88
CA ARG A 192 -7.20 6.50 25.58
C ARG A 192 -7.45 6.71 24.09
N VAL A 193 -7.36 5.63 23.32
CA VAL A 193 -7.69 5.57 21.90
C VAL A 193 -9.06 4.90 21.73
N GLN A 194 -9.88 5.44 20.82
CA GLN A 194 -11.23 4.96 20.55
C GLN A 194 -11.25 3.93 19.41
N ASN A 195 -10.45 4.15 18.36
CA ASN A 195 -10.44 3.32 17.17
C ASN A 195 -9.06 2.69 16.92
N LEU A 196 -9.02 1.51 16.32
CA LEU A 196 -7.80 0.88 15.82
C LEU A 196 -8.06 0.44 14.38
N ILE A 197 -7.20 0.86 13.46
CA ILE A 197 -7.22 0.45 12.06
C ILE A 197 -6.04 -0.49 11.82
N LEU A 198 -6.34 -1.69 11.36
CA LEU A 198 -5.36 -2.70 10.97
C LEU A 198 -5.25 -2.73 9.45
N THR A 199 -4.02 -2.60 8.96
CA THR A 199 -3.68 -2.66 7.53
C THR A 199 -2.77 -3.82 7.20
N ALA A 200 -2.04 -4.38 8.17
CA ALA A 200 -1.15 -5.51 7.97
C ALA A 200 -1.96 -6.81 7.90
N LEU A 201 -1.80 -7.58 6.82
CA LEU A 201 -2.64 -8.75 6.55
C LEU A 201 -2.44 -9.88 7.55
N ASP A 202 -1.22 -10.03 8.08
CA ASP A 202 -0.87 -10.99 9.11
C ASP A 202 -1.51 -10.67 10.47
N GLU A 203 -1.55 -9.39 10.85
CA GLU A 203 -2.28 -8.93 12.04
C GLU A 203 -3.78 -9.22 11.94
N ILE A 204 -4.38 -8.99 10.77
CA ILE A 204 -5.79 -9.24 10.51
C ILE A 204 -6.09 -10.76 10.53
N ALA A 205 -5.27 -11.55 9.83
CA ALA A 205 -5.36 -13.00 9.83
C ALA A 205 -5.22 -13.58 11.26
N TRP A 206 -4.31 -13.03 12.07
CA TRP A 206 -4.15 -13.42 13.46
C TRP A 206 -5.35 -13.02 14.33
N LEU A 207 -5.88 -11.81 14.17
CA LEU A 207 -6.98 -11.31 14.99
C LEU A 207 -8.24 -12.16 14.84
N PHE A 208 -8.60 -12.48 13.59
CA PHE A 208 -9.83 -13.22 13.29
C PHE A 208 -9.65 -14.74 13.27
N ASN A 209 -8.43 -15.24 13.51
CA ASN A 209 -8.09 -16.65 13.34
C ASN A 209 -8.48 -17.17 11.94
N LEU A 210 -8.14 -16.41 10.91
CA LEU A 210 -8.40 -16.73 9.50
C LEU A 210 -7.09 -16.87 8.74
N ARG A 211 -7.09 -17.66 7.66
CA ARG A 211 -5.96 -17.78 6.73
C ARG A 211 -6.44 -17.75 5.30
N GLY A 212 -5.60 -17.23 4.42
CA GLY A 212 -5.83 -17.21 2.98
C GLY A 212 -4.59 -17.65 2.21
N SER A 213 -4.58 -17.40 0.92
CA SER A 213 -3.40 -17.63 0.08
C SER A 213 -3.35 -16.64 -1.09
N ASP A 214 -3.67 -15.37 -0.81
CA ASP A 214 -3.64 -14.31 -1.83
C ASP A 214 -2.21 -13.93 -2.21
N ILE A 215 -1.27 -14.10 -1.27
CA ILE A 215 0.14 -13.80 -1.46
C ILE A 215 0.92 -15.11 -1.38
N VAL A 216 1.73 -15.38 -2.40
CA VAL A 216 2.57 -16.58 -2.43
C VAL A 216 3.50 -16.59 -1.21
N TYR A 217 3.62 -17.76 -0.55
CA TYR A 217 4.38 -18.00 0.68
C TYR A 217 3.80 -17.40 1.98
N ASN A 218 2.85 -16.47 1.90
CA ASN A 218 2.24 -15.84 3.06
C ASN A 218 0.77 -16.26 3.18
N PRO A 219 0.35 -16.97 4.24
CA PRO A 219 -1.01 -17.51 4.36
C PRO A 219 -2.04 -16.45 4.80
N VAL A 220 -2.09 -15.35 4.04
CA VAL A 220 -2.88 -14.15 4.30
C VAL A 220 -3.87 -13.89 3.17
N PHE A 221 -4.81 -12.98 3.41
CA PHE A 221 -5.83 -12.56 2.45
C PHE A 221 -5.99 -11.05 2.51
N PHE A 222 -6.33 -10.43 1.38
CA PHE A 222 -6.56 -8.99 1.29
C PHE A 222 -7.74 -8.58 2.16
N ALA A 223 -7.46 -7.76 3.16
CA ALA A 223 -8.46 -7.24 4.08
C ALA A 223 -7.97 -5.99 4.82
N TYR A 224 -8.92 -5.20 5.33
CA TYR A 224 -8.68 -4.22 6.39
C TYR A 224 -9.56 -4.55 7.59
N ALA A 225 -9.20 -4.07 8.77
CA ALA A 225 -10.08 -4.17 9.93
C ALA A 225 -10.10 -2.87 10.73
N VAL A 226 -11.28 -2.51 11.24
CA VAL A 226 -11.46 -1.37 12.12
C VAL A 226 -12.15 -1.82 13.41
N LEU A 227 -11.51 -1.57 14.55
CA LEU A 227 -12.03 -1.90 15.86
C LEU A 227 -12.33 -0.61 16.62
N SER A 228 -13.50 -0.54 17.23
CA SER A 228 -13.79 0.45 18.27
C SER A 228 -13.94 -0.24 19.63
N GLN A 229 -14.33 0.52 20.66
CA GLN A 229 -14.66 -0.08 21.96
C GLN A 229 -15.88 -1.01 21.89
N ASP A 230 -16.78 -0.76 20.95
CA ASP A 230 -18.09 -1.43 20.90
C ASP A 230 -18.29 -2.24 19.61
N SER A 231 -17.64 -1.86 18.51
CA SER A 231 -17.81 -2.48 17.20
C SER A 231 -16.51 -3.11 16.66
N VAL A 232 -16.67 -4.06 15.73
CA VAL A 232 -15.59 -4.67 14.95
C VAL A 232 -16.04 -4.77 13.50
N HIS A 233 -15.22 -4.24 12.59
CA HIS A 233 -15.49 -4.18 11.16
C HIS A 233 -14.37 -4.89 10.40
N LEU A 234 -14.74 -5.74 9.45
CA LEU A 234 -13.81 -6.44 8.56
C LEU A 234 -14.16 -6.12 7.10
N PHE A 235 -13.20 -5.56 6.38
CA PHE A 235 -13.32 -5.20 4.96
C PHE A 235 -12.66 -6.30 4.16
N VAL A 236 -13.45 -7.09 3.44
CA VAL A 236 -12.98 -8.27 2.71
C VAL A 236 -13.92 -8.56 1.55
N ASP A 237 -13.44 -9.22 0.50
CA ASP A 237 -14.31 -9.77 -0.52
C ASP A 237 -15.03 -11.00 0.05
N GLU A 238 -16.32 -10.83 0.36
CA GLU A 238 -17.16 -11.86 0.99
C GLU A 238 -17.28 -13.14 0.16
N SER A 239 -17.11 -13.04 -1.17
CA SER A 239 -17.17 -14.21 -2.07
C SER A 239 -16.04 -15.22 -1.83
N LYS A 240 -15.00 -14.79 -1.09
CA LYS A 240 -13.84 -15.61 -0.74
C LYS A 240 -14.01 -16.36 0.59
N LEU A 241 -15.04 -16.08 1.37
CA LEU A 241 -15.20 -16.67 2.69
C LEU A 241 -15.79 -18.08 2.59
N GLU A 242 -15.05 -19.10 3.06
CA GLU A 242 -15.57 -20.46 3.11
C GLU A 242 -16.80 -20.59 4.04
N PRO A 243 -17.67 -21.59 3.80
CA PRO A 243 -18.76 -21.89 4.72
C PRO A 243 -18.27 -22.05 6.16
N GLY A 244 -18.91 -21.34 7.09
CA GLY A 244 -18.55 -21.36 8.51
C GLY A 244 -17.64 -20.22 8.96
N VAL A 245 -16.97 -19.50 8.05
CA VAL A 245 -16.19 -18.31 8.42
C VAL A 245 -17.06 -17.25 9.07
N HIS A 246 -18.23 -16.95 8.50
CA HIS A 246 -19.17 -15.98 9.06
C HIS A 246 -19.64 -16.36 10.47
N SER A 247 -19.91 -17.65 10.72
CA SER A 247 -20.25 -18.13 12.06
C SER A 247 -19.07 -17.98 13.02
N HIS A 248 -17.88 -18.40 12.60
CA HIS A 248 -16.65 -18.34 13.40
C HIS A 248 -16.28 -16.92 13.84
N ILE A 249 -16.27 -15.94 12.94
CA ILE A 249 -15.91 -14.55 13.29
C ILE A 249 -16.93 -13.90 14.23
N ASN A 250 -18.17 -14.39 14.23
CA ASN A 250 -19.25 -13.91 15.10
C ASN A 250 -19.37 -14.69 16.44
N GLN A 251 -18.41 -15.55 16.76
CA GLN A 251 -18.40 -16.27 18.04
C GLN A 251 -17.85 -15.38 19.18
N GLY A 252 -18.76 -14.86 20.00
CA GLY A 252 -18.41 -14.08 21.20
C GLY A 252 -18.12 -12.60 20.97
N ILE A 253 -18.13 -12.17 19.70
CA ILE A 253 -18.10 -10.77 19.25
C ILE A 253 -18.98 -10.66 18.00
N GLU A 254 -19.56 -9.49 17.75
CA GLU A 254 -20.26 -9.21 16.50
C GLU A 254 -19.28 -8.53 15.53
N VAL A 255 -19.12 -9.11 14.33
CA VAL A 255 -18.24 -8.59 13.28
C VAL A 255 -19.08 -8.21 12.07
N THR A 256 -19.05 -6.93 11.72
CA THR A 256 -19.72 -6.42 10.52
C THR A 256 -18.78 -6.53 9.32
N LEU A 257 -19.25 -7.17 8.25
CA LEU A 257 -18.53 -7.26 6.98
C LEU A 257 -18.81 -6.04 6.09
N HIS A 258 -17.80 -5.64 5.33
CA HIS A 258 -17.82 -4.53 4.37
C HIS A 258 -17.08 -4.96 3.11
N ALA A 259 -17.41 -4.35 1.96
CA ALA A 259 -16.62 -4.53 0.76
C ALA A 259 -15.20 -4.00 0.98
N TYR A 260 -14.20 -4.69 0.40
CA TYR A 260 -12.78 -4.34 0.60
C TYR A 260 -12.47 -2.87 0.30
N ASP A 261 -13.07 -2.31 -0.76
CA ASP A 261 -12.81 -0.93 -1.22
C ASP A 261 -13.53 0.15 -0.38
N ASP A 262 -14.47 -0.22 0.50
CA ASP A 262 -15.24 0.75 1.31
C ASP A 262 -14.43 1.36 2.47
N ILE A 263 -13.21 0.90 2.72
CA ILE A 263 -12.39 1.28 3.88
C ILE A 263 -12.16 2.80 4.00
N GLN A 264 -11.88 3.51 2.91
CA GLN A 264 -11.64 4.96 2.97
C GLN A 264 -12.91 5.73 3.33
N LYS A 265 -14.04 5.33 2.76
CA LYS A 265 -15.34 5.94 3.03
C LYS A 265 -15.71 5.70 4.49
N PHE A 266 -15.60 4.46 4.95
CA PHE A 266 -15.89 4.11 6.34
C PHE A 266 -15.05 4.90 7.34
N ILE A 267 -13.74 5.00 7.12
CA ILE A 267 -12.85 5.79 8.00
C ILE A 267 -13.28 7.26 8.01
N SER A 268 -13.62 7.83 6.85
CA SER A 268 -14.03 9.23 6.74
C SER A 268 -15.33 9.49 7.50
N ASP A 269 -16.33 8.63 7.32
CA ASP A 269 -17.64 8.73 7.99
C ASP A 269 -17.48 8.56 9.52
N MET A 270 -16.73 7.54 9.95
CA MET A 270 -16.44 7.28 11.37
C MET A 270 -15.74 8.46 12.06
N LEU A 271 -14.79 9.11 11.37
CA LEU A 271 -14.06 10.26 11.92
C LEU A 271 -14.93 11.52 11.98
N ALA A 272 -15.83 11.71 11.02
CA ALA A 272 -16.77 12.84 10.99
C ALA A 272 -17.76 12.79 12.15
N GLU A 273 -18.22 11.60 12.53
CA GLU A 273 -19.19 11.42 13.63
C GLU A 273 -18.56 11.64 15.02
N ASN A 274 -17.36 11.08 15.25
CA ASN A 274 -16.84 10.90 16.60
C ASN A 274 -15.52 11.63 16.92
N GLY A 275 -14.86 12.25 15.93
CA GLY A 275 -13.66 13.08 16.13
C GLY A 275 -12.58 12.41 17.00
N ALA A 276 -12.41 11.10 16.86
CA ALA A 276 -11.83 10.27 17.90
C ALA A 276 -10.37 9.87 17.63
N LYS A 277 -9.60 9.66 18.71
CA LYS A 277 -8.21 9.19 18.61
C LYS A 277 -8.20 7.78 18.03
N THR A 278 -7.46 7.62 16.95
CA THR A 278 -7.39 6.44 16.12
C THR A 278 -5.97 5.91 16.08
N TRP A 279 -5.78 4.63 16.42
CA TRP A 279 -4.50 3.95 16.31
C TRP A 279 -4.38 3.35 14.93
N ILE A 280 -3.24 3.56 14.29
CA ILE A 280 -2.92 3.03 12.98
C ILE A 280 -1.40 2.94 12.87
N SER A 281 -0.91 1.94 12.15
CA SER A 281 0.54 1.71 12.02
C SER A 281 1.20 2.84 11.24
N ALA A 282 2.41 3.22 11.63
CA ALA A 282 3.20 4.18 10.84
C ALA A 282 3.59 3.64 9.45
N ASN A 283 3.59 2.31 9.31
CA ASN A 283 3.82 1.64 8.04
C ASN A 283 2.62 1.70 7.09
N SER A 284 1.43 2.07 7.58
CA SER A 284 0.23 2.16 6.76
C SER A 284 0.40 3.17 5.62
N SER A 285 -0.38 2.97 4.56
CA SER A 285 -0.36 3.82 3.38
C SER A 285 -0.75 5.27 3.69
N TYR A 286 -0.20 6.20 2.91
CA TYR A 286 -0.59 7.61 2.95
C TYR A 286 -2.10 7.77 2.71
N ALA A 287 -2.69 6.96 1.82
CA ALA A 287 -4.11 6.97 1.51
C ALA A 287 -5.02 6.88 2.75
N LEU A 288 -4.67 6.04 3.74
CA LEU A 288 -5.46 5.88 4.96
C LEU A 288 -5.02 6.86 6.05
N MET A 289 -3.71 7.04 6.21
CA MET A 289 -3.16 7.94 7.22
C MET A 289 -3.57 9.40 7.02
N ASN A 290 -3.67 9.85 5.77
CA ASN A 290 -4.04 11.23 5.44
C ASN A 290 -5.51 11.55 5.78
N LEU A 291 -6.38 10.54 5.94
CA LEU A 291 -7.76 10.74 6.38
C LEU A 291 -7.85 11.08 7.87
N ILE A 292 -6.84 10.72 8.66
CA ILE A 292 -6.85 10.84 10.11
C ILE A 292 -6.14 12.14 10.51
N PRO A 293 -6.84 13.09 11.17
CA PRO A 293 -6.22 14.34 11.63
C PRO A 293 -4.98 14.10 12.51
N LYS A 294 -3.95 14.93 12.34
CA LYS A 294 -2.64 14.77 13.02
C LYS A 294 -2.72 14.71 14.55
N VAL A 295 -3.75 15.31 15.13
CA VAL A 295 -3.99 15.34 16.58
C VAL A 295 -4.46 13.97 17.11
N TRP A 296 -4.89 13.08 16.22
CA TRP A 296 -5.68 11.90 16.57
C TRP A 296 -4.99 10.57 16.30
N TYR A 297 -3.78 10.52 15.74
CA TYR A 297 -3.08 9.24 15.55
C TYR A 297 -1.94 8.97 16.54
N LYS A 298 -1.84 7.70 16.97
CA LYS A 298 -0.66 7.15 17.67
C LYS A 298 -0.04 6.08 16.78
N LEU A 299 1.28 6.09 16.62
CA LEU A 299 1.97 5.34 15.55
C LEU A 299 2.47 3.94 15.95
N THR A 300 2.54 3.63 17.24
CA THR A 300 3.18 2.39 17.73
C THR A 300 2.13 1.35 18.10
N CYS A 301 1.51 0.65 17.16
CA CYS A 301 0.73 -0.55 17.51
C CYS A 301 1.68 -1.75 17.47
N LYS A 302 1.97 -2.35 18.63
CA LYS A 302 2.48 -3.73 18.70
C LYS A 302 1.40 -4.51 19.44
N LEU A 303 0.61 -5.26 18.68
CA LEU A 303 -0.43 -6.13 19.20
C LEU A 303 0.14 -7.23 20.10
#